data_AF-A0A2G6QM16-F1
#
_entry.id   AF-A0A2G6QM16-F1
#
_cell.length_a   1.000
_cell.length_b   1.000
_cell.length_c   1.000
_cell.angle_alpha   90.00
_cell.angle_beta   90.00
_cell.angle_gamma   90.00
#
_symmetry.space_group_name_H-M   'P 1'
#
loop_
_entity.id
_entity.type
_entity.pdbx_description
1 polymer ?
#
loop_
_entity_poly.entity_id
_entity_poly.type
_entity_poly.pdbx_seq_one_letter_code
_entity_poly.pdbx_strand_id
1 'polypeptide(L)'
;MKKKGLNFALKCAFCVYCFALGGVLAFAEENSKRMLFINEALKYLGTPYKYASASKTGMDCSGLVYISALNAVNLKLPRSASVIAKQAKQVKPDDLQAGDLVFFNTFGKGVSHVGIYLGGRQFLHSASAGKKTGVITSSLDEEYWSARFLFAGRILSKEESLAGIDVLLNKTSADEENEASPQEKLKTKKDDAAKNNKDRVKEIVAAGISE
;
A
#
# COMPACT_ATOMS: atom_id res chain seq x y z
N MET A 1 59.12 -11.35 -2.96
CA MET A 1 58.13 -10.44 -3.60
C MET A 1 56.97 -11.28 -4.16
N LYS A 2 55.74 -10.73 -4.22
CA LYS A 2 54.46 -11.32 -4.74
C LYS A 2 53.50 -11.95 -3.70
N LYS A 3 52.81 -11.10 -2.94
CA LYS A 3 51.47 -11.38 -2.36
C LYS A 3 50.63 -10.10 -2.38
N LYS A 4 50.18 -9.65 -3.56
CA LYS A 4 49.30 -8.46 -3.70
C LYS A 4 48.10 -8.65 -4.64
N GLY A 5 47.89 -9.84 -5.22
CA GLY A 5 46.84 -10.06 -6.23
C GLY A 5 45.55 -10.75 -5.75
N LEU A 6 45.56 -11.44 -4.60
CA LEU A 6 44.46 -12.33 -4.22
C LEU A 6 43.23 -11.61 -3.63
N ASN A 7 43.43 -10.44 -3.02
CA ASN A 7 42.35 -9.69 -2.34
C ASN A 7 41.43 -8.93 -3.29
N PHE A 8 41.87 -8.65 -4.53
CA PHE A 8 41.08 -7.89 -5.50
C PHE A 8 40.06 -8.79 -6.21
N ALA A 9 40.50 -9.95 -6.69
CA ALA A 9 39.61 -10.92 -7.33
C ALA A 9 38.52 -11.46 -6.39
N LEU A 10 38.84 -11.70 -5.11
CA LEU A 10 37.88 -12.19 -4.12
C LEU A 10 36.83 -11.12 -3.74
N LYS A 11 37.23 -9.84 -3.67
CA LYS A 11 36.29 -8.71 -3.47
C LYS A 11 35.36 -8.51 -4.67
N CYS A 12 35.86 -8.65 -5.90
CA CYS A 12 35.03 -8.57 -7.10
C CYS A 12 34.02 -9.73 -7.18
N ALA A 13 34.45 -10.96 -6.88
CA ALA A 13 33.56 -12.12 -6.86
C ALA A 13 32.44 -11.99 -5.81
N PHE A 14 32.77 -11.49 -4.60
CA PHE A 14 31.77 -11.22 -3.56
C PHE A 14 30.78 -10.12 -3.97
N CYS A 15 31.25 -9.04 -4.59
CA CYS A 15 30.39 -7.95 -5.03
C CYS A 15 29.43 -8.38 -6.16
N VAL A 16 29.90 -9.17 -7.12
CA VAL A 16 29.06 -9.76 -8.19
C VAL A 16 28.03 -10.72 -7.60
N TYR A 17 28.43 -11.53 -6.62
CA TYR A 17 27.53 -12.47 -5.95
C TYR A 17 26.43 -11.75 -5.14
N CYS A 18 26.78 -10.67 -4.42
CA CYS A 18 25.81 -9.82 -3.72
C CYS A 18 24.84 -9.13 -4.68
N PHE A 19 25.30 -8.63 -5.83
CA PHE A 19 24.42 -8.03 -6.85
C PHE A 19 23.46 -9.04 -7.47
N ALA A 20 23.95 -10.25 -7.79
CA ALA A 20 23.12 -11.32 -8.33
C ALA A 20 22.06 -11.79 -7.32
N LEU A 21 22.44 -12.00 -6.06
CA LEU A 21 21.52 -12.36 -4.98
C LEU A 21 20.49 -11.26 -4.69
N GLY A 22 20.91 -10.00 -4.67
CA GLY A 22 20.01 -8.86 -4.47
C GLY A 22 18.96 -8.71 -5.59
N GLY A 23 19.35 -9.01 -6.83
CA GLY A 23 18.42 -9.07 -7.96
C GLY A 23 17.35 -10.13 -7.76
N VAL A 24 17.74 -11.36 -7.43
CA VAL A 24 16.82 -12.49 -7.21
C VAL A 24 15.84 -12.22 -6.06
N LEU A 25 16.31 -11.63 -4.95
CA LEU A 25 15.45 -11.28 -3.82
C LEU A 25 14.39 -10.21 -4.19
N ALA A 26 14.78 -9.18 -4.95
CA ALA A 26 13.85 -8.15 -5.38
C ALA A 26 12.75 -8.68 -6.33
N PHE A 27 13.10 -9.61 -7.23
CA PHE A 27 12.11 -10.27 -8.10
C PHE A 27 11.15 -11.15 -7.29
N ALA A 28 11.63 -11.84 -6.25
CA ALA A 28 10.77 -12.64 -5.38
C ALA A 28 9.78 -11.76 -4.58
N GLU A 29 10.21 -10.60 -4.10
CA GLU A 29 9.35 -9.65 -3.39
C GLU A 29 8.30 -9.00 -4.30
N GLU A 30 8.65 -8.65 -5.55
CA GLU A 30 7.68 -8.09 -6.50
C GLU A 30 6.59 -9.12 -6.84
N ASN A 31 7.00 -10.36 -7.11
CA ASN A 31 6.08 -11.45 -7.39
C ASN A 31 5.15 -11.74 -6.20
N SER A 32 5.64 -11.64 -4.96
CA SER A 32 4.80 -11.83 -3.78
C SER A 32 3.74 -10.73 -3.66
N LYS A 33 4.09 -9.45 -3.88
CA LYS A 33 3.14 -8.32 -3.85
C LYS A 33 2.05 -8.44 -4.91
N ARG A 34 2.41 -8.84 -6.14
CA ARG A 34 1.44 -9.09 -7.22
C ARG A 34 0.42 -10.15 -6.83
N MET A 35 0.90 -11.27 -6.28
CA MET A 35 0.02 -12.34 -5.84
C MET A 35 -0.86 -11.93 -4.67
N LEU A 36 -0.35 -11.17 -3.70
CA LEU A 36 -1.16 -10.61 -2.61
C LEU A 36 -2.27 -9.70 -3.15
N PHE A 37 -1.94 -8.82 -4.11
CA PHE A 37 -2.91 -7.92 -4.74
C PHE A 37 -4.01 -8.68 -5.47
N ILE A 38 -3.66 -9.69 -6.27
CA ILE A 38 -4.63 -10.54 -6.98
C ILE A 38 -5.49 -11.31 -5.98
N ASN A 39 -4.89 -11.94 -4.97
CA ASN A 39 -5.61 -12.74 -3.98
C ASN A 39 -6.60 -11.89 -3.17
N GLU A 40 -6.23 -10.66 -2.82
CA GLU A 40 -7.15 -9.73 -2.18
C GLU A 40 -8.32 -9.37 -3.11
N ALA A 41 -8.04 -9.07 -4.38
CA ALA A 41 -9.08 -8.74 -5.35
C ALA A 41 -10.07 -9.90 -5.59
N LEU A 42 -9.58 -11.14 -5.62
CA LEU A 42 -10.41 -12.33 -5.79
C LEU A 42 -11.42 -12.55 -4.65
N LYS A 43 -11.18 -12.00 -3.45
CA LYS A 43 -12.14 -12.06 -2.33
C LYS A 43 -13.44 -11.31 -2.63
N TYR A 44 -13.44 -10.44 -3.64
CA TYR A 44 -14.61 -9.66 -4.05
C TYR A 44 -15.35 -10.29 -5.24
N LEU A 45 -14.91 -11.46 -5.74
CA LEU A 45 -15.58 -12.14 -6.84
C LEU A 45 -17.09 -12.33 -6.52
N GLY A 46 -17.94 -11.93 -7.47
CA GLY A 46 -19.40 -11.96 -7.31
C GLY A 46 -20.02 -10.76 -6.60
N THR A 47 -19.22 -9.83 -6.04
CA THR A 47 -19.78 -8.59 -5.46
C THR A 47 -20.53 -7.79 -6.54
N PRO A 48 -21.77 -7.32 -6.28
CA PRO A 48 -22.55 -6.56 -7.26
C PRO A 48 -21.85 -5.27 -7.71
N TYR A 49 -22.14 -4.82 -8.92
CA TYR A 49 -21.65 -3.52 -9.37
C TYR A 49 -22.37 -2.40 -8.63
N LYS A 50 -21.61 -1.42 -8.12
CA LYS A 50 -22.17 -0.19 -7.56
C LYS A 50 -21.24 0.99 -7.85
N TYR A 51 -21.76 1.97 -8.58
CA TYR A 51 -21.01 3.16 -8.97
C TYR A 51 -20.40 3.89 -7.76
N ALA A 52 -19.16 4.35 -7.89
CA ALA A 52 -18.38 5.06 -6.88
C ALA A 52 -18.16 4.30 -5.56
N SER A 53 -18.45 3.00 -5.50
CA SER A 53 -18.37 2.20 -4.28
C SER A 53 -17.15 1.26 -4.27
N ALA A 54 -16.72 0.88 -3.09
CA ALA A 54 -15.54 0.01 -2.87
C ALA A 54 -15.76 -0.90 -1.66
N SER A 55 -16.96 -1.50 -1.54
CA SER A 55 -17.32 -2.40 -0.44
C SER A 55 -17.74 -3.78 -0.96
N LYS A 56 -17.83 -4.76 -0.05
CA LYS A 56 -18.35 -6.10 -0.38
C LYS A 56 -19.85 -6.11 -0.73
N THR A 57 -20.59 -5.04 -0.41
CA THR A 57 -22.01 -4.89 -0.77
C THR A 57 -22.19 -4.22 -2.13
N GLY A 58 -21.12 -3.67 -2.71
CA GLY A 58 -21.11 -3.18 -4.07
C GLY A 58 -19.83 -2.43 -4.38
N MET A 59 -19.33 -2.56 -5.62
CA MET A 59 -18.15 -1.81 -6.04
C MET A 59 -18.09 -1.53 -7.53
N ASP A 60 -17.41 -0.44 -7.89
CA ASP A 60 -17.09 -0.12 -9.28
C ASP A 60 -15.70 -0.64 -9.67
N CYS A 61 -15.34 -0.45 -10.94
CA CYS A 61 -14.11 -1.00 -11.50
C CYS A 61 -12.85 -0.45 -10.82
N SER A 62 -12.78 0.87 -10.60
CA SER A 62 -11.69 1.49 -9.86
C SER A 62 -11.76 1.22 -8.35
N GLY A 63 -12.95 0.97 -7.79
CA GLY A 63 -13.18 0.58 -6.40
C GLY A 63 -12.56 -0.74 -6.05
N LEU A 64 -12.75 -1.73 -6.92
CA LEU A 64 -12.09 -3.03 -6.82
C LEU A 64 -10.56 -2.87 -6.78
N VAL A 65 -9.99 -2.12 -7.73
CA VAL A 65 -8.53 -1.90 -7.80
C VAL A 65 -8.02 -1.15 -6.56
N TYR A 66 -8.70 -0.08 -6.18
CA TYR A 66 -8.33 0.76 -5.04
C TYR A 66 -8.30 -0.03 -3.73
N ILE A 67 -9.38 -0.74 -3.39
CA ILE A 67 -9.47 -1.44 -2.11
C ILE A 67 -8.51 -2.62 -2.05
N SER A 68 -8.31 -3.30 -3.18
CA SER A 68 -7.39 -4.44 -3.26
C SER A 68 -5.93 -4.00 -3.11
N ALA A 69 -5.55 -2.89 -3.75
CA ALA A 69 -4.19 -2.33 -3.61
C ALA A 69 -3.93 -1.80 -2.18
N LEU A 70 -4.93 -1.12 -1.60
CA LEU A 70 -4.84 -0.60 -0.24
C LEU A 70 -4.69 -1.74 0.79
N ASN A 71 -5.52 -2.77 0.72
CA ASN A 71 -5.52 -3.84 1.72
C ASN A 71 -4.36 -4.82 1.54
N ALA A 72 -3.94 -5.11 0.31
CA ALA A 72 -2.93 -6.13 0.04
C ALA A 72 -1.50 -5.63 0.20
N VAL A 73 -1.24 -4.39 -0.23
CA VAL A 73 0.12 -3.85 -0.35
C VAL A 73 0.25 -2.42 0.20
N ASN A 74 -0.79 -1.92 0.89
CA ASN A 74 -0.83 -0.57 1.46
C ASN A 74 -0.61 0.56 0.43
N LEU A 75 -1.00 0.33 -0.84
CA LEU A 75 -0.87 1.30 -1.91
C LEU A 75 -2.15 2.10 -2.09
N LYS A 76 -2.07 3.41 -1.83
CA LYS A 76 -3.22 4.32 -1.94
C LYS A 76 -3.33 4.89 -3.36
N LEU A 77 -4.17 4.25 -4.17
CA LEU A 77 -4.47 4.71 -5.52
C LEU A 77 -5.57 5.79 -5.55
N PRO A 78 -5.66 6.57 -6.64
CA PRO A 78 -6.82 7.41 -6.94
C PRO A 78 -8.10 6.58 -7.10
N ARG A 79 -9.27 7.17 -6.83
CA ARG A 79 -10.58 6.49 -6.99
C ARG A 79 -11.10 6.43 -8.43
N SER A 80 -10.43 7.07 -9.40
CA SER A 80 -10.87 7.13 -10.79
C SER A 80 -9.95 6.33 -11.73
N ALA A 81 -10.54 5.49 -12.57
CA ALA A 81 -9.80 4.67 -13.55
C ALA A 81 -8.91 5.51 -14.47
N SER A 82 -9.39 6.67 -14.93
CA SER A 82 -8.61 7.56 -15.80
C SER A 82 -7.42 8.20 -15.09
N VAL A 83 -7.48 8.37 -13.76
CA VAL A 83 -6.39 8.94 -12.97
C VAL A 83 -5.38 7.85 -12.61
N ILE A 84 -5.85 6.65 -12.25
CA ILE A 84 -4.99 5.46 -12.08
C ILE A 84 -4.19 5.21 -13.36
N ALA A 85 -4.83 5.29 -14.52
CA ALA A 85 -4.19 5.10 -15.81
C ALA A 85 -3.03 6.08 -16.10
N LYS A 86 -3.09 7.30 -15.55
CA LYS A 86 -2.01 8.29 -15.69
C LYS A 86 -0.82 8.01 -14.78
N GLN A 87 -1.03 7.31 -13.66
CA GLN A 87 0.02 6.91 -12.72
C GLN A 87 0.63 5.55 -13.08
N ALA A 88 -0.10 4.72 -13.82
CA ALA A 88 0.37 3.41 -14.25
C ALA A 88 1.50 3.53 -15.28
N LYS A 89 2.61 2.84 -15.04
CA LYS A 89 3.69 2.71 -16.02
C LYS A 89 3.24 1.78 -17.14
N GLN A 90 3.16 2.27 -18.37
CA GLN A 90 2.70 1.45 -19.49
C GLN A 90 3.57 0.20 -19.69
N VAL A 91 2.91 -0.91 -20.01
CA VAL A 91 3.50 -2.23 -20.22
C VAL A 91 3.16 -2.67 -21.64
N LYS A 92 4.15 -3.21 -22.36
CA LYS A 92 3.94 -3.78 -23.69
C LYS A 92 3.11 -5.07 -23.57
N PRO A 93 2.31 -5.43 -24.59
CA PRO A 93 1.51 -6.67 -24.56
C PRO A 93 2.33 -7.92 -24.22
N ASP A 94 3.56 -8.03 -24.72
CA ASP A 94 4.44 -9.18 -24.49
C ASP A 94 5.06 -9.21 -23.08
N ASP A 95 5.08 -8.07 -22.39
CA ASP A 95 5.63 -7.91 -21.03
C ASP A 95 4.53 -7.99 -19.94
N LEU A 96 3.30 -8.32 -20.35
CA LEU A 96 2.13 -8.28 -19.50
C LEU A 96 2.17 -9.40 -18.46
N GLN A 97 2.10 -9.02 -17.18
CA GLN A 97 2.22 -9.94 -16.06
C GLN A 97 0.99 -9.88 -15.17
N ALA A 98 0.68 -11.00 -14.51
CA ALA A 98 -0.39 -11.03 -13.53
C ALA A 98 -0.20 -9.91 -12.47
N GLY A 99 -1.29 -9.22 -12.15
CA GLY A 99 -1.29 -8.06 -11.25
C GLY A 99 -1.06 -6.73 -11.96
N ASP A 100 -0.71 -6.71 -13.25
CA ASP A 100 -0.80 -5.50 -14.05
C ASP A 100 -2.28 -5.10 -14.26
N LEU A 101 -2.52 -3.83 -14.56
CA LEU A 101 -3.85 -3.31 -14.85
C LEU A 101 -4.07 -3.25 -16.36
N VAL A 102 -5.29 -3.56 -16.79
CA VAL A 102 -5.75 -3.41 -18.17
C VAL A 102 -6.79 -2.30 -18.25
N PHE A 103 -6.66 -1.40 -19.22
CA PHE A 103 -7.48 -0.20 -19.35
C PHE A 103 -8.28 -0.21 -20.65
N PHE A 104 -9.53 0.24 -20.58
CA PHE A 104 -10.47 0.17 -21.70
C PHE A 104 -11.24 1.47 -21.93
N ASN A 105 -11.72 1.65 -23.16
CA ASN A 105 -12.66 2.70 -23.57
C ASN A 105 -14.07 2.12 -23.74
N THR A 106 -14.87 2.15 -22.68
CA THR A 106 -16.26 1.69 -22.64
C THR A 106 -17.29 2.82 -22.85
N PHE A 107 -16.90 4.09 -22.69
CA PHE A 107 -17.77 5.26 -22.85
C PHE A 107 -17.49 6.10 -24.12
N GLY A 108 -16.63 5.60 -25.02
CA GLY A 108 -16.31 6.26 -26.29
C GLY A 108 -15.24 7.35 -26.22
N LYS A 109 -14.75 7.74 -25.03
CA LYS A 109 -13.67 8.72 -24.89
C LYS A 109 -12.70 8.36 -23.76
N GLY A 110 -11.44 8.10 -24.13
CA GLY A 110 -10.34 7.87 -23.19
C GLY A 110 -10.54 6.63 -22.31
N VAL A 111 -9.78 6.55 -21.22
CA VAL A 111 -9.90 5.47 -20.24
C VAL A 111 -11.17 5.68 -19.41
N SER A 112 -12.09 4.72 -19.48
CA SER A 112 -13.32 4.73 -18.69
C SER A 112 -13.52 3.47 -17.86
N HIS A 113 -12.70 2.44 -18.06
CA HIS A 113 -12.80 1.19 -17.33
C HIS A 113 -11.42 0.59 -17.07
N VAL A 114 -11.31 -0.17 -15.97
CA VAL A 114 -10.07 -0.81 -15.52
C VAL A 114 -10.34 -2.22 -15.01
N GLY A 115 -9.40 -3.13 -15.22
CA GLY A 115 -9.39 -4.47 -14.66
C GLY A 115 -7.99 -4.88 -14.19
N ILE A 116 -7.93 -5.94 -13.38
CA ILE A 116 -6.70 -6.55 -12.85
C ILE A 116 -6.39 -7.77 -13.70
N TYR A 117 -5.25 -7.79 -14.37
CA TYR A 117 -4.83 -8.91 -15.21
C TYR A 117 -4.47 -10.13 -14.36
N LEU A 118 -5.03 -11.29 -14.72
CA LEU A 118 -4.82 -12.55 -14.00
C LEU A 118 -3.81 -13.47 -14.70
N GLY A 119 -3.33 -13.10 -15.88
CA GLY A 119 -2.58 -14.00 -16.75
C GLY A 119 -3.49 -14.75 -17.73
N GLY A 120 -2.89 -15.39 -18.74
CA GLY A 120 -3.62 -16.19 -19.73
C GLY A 120 -4.72 -15.40 -20.45
N ARG A 121 -4.49 -14.11 -20.71
CA ARG A 121 -5.46 -13.20 -21.35
C ARG A 121 -6.73 -12.95 -20.54
N GLN A 122 -6.78 -13.37 -19.28
CA GLN A 122 -7.92 -13.16 -18.38
C GLN A 122 -7.70 -11.96 -17.46
N PHE A 123 -8.78 -11.31 -17.06
CA PHE A 123 -8.74 -10.20 -16.12
C PHE A 123 -9.99 -10.15 -15.23
N LEU A 124 -9.80 -9.71 -13.99
CA LEU A 124 -10.85 -9.47 -13.00
C LEU A 124 -11.29 -8.01 -13.06
N HIS A 125 -12.59 -7.75 -13.07
CA HIS A 125 -13.13 -6.38 -13.07
C HIS A 125 -14.55 -6.36 -12.52
N SER A 126 -15.05 -5.16 -12.17
CA SER A 126 -16.47 -4.96 -11.84
C SER A 126 -17.25 -4.46 -13.05
N ALA A 127 -18.09 -5.31 -13.66
CA ALA A 127 -18.88 -5.01 -14.85
C ALA A 127 -20.23 -4.35 -14.52
N SER A 128 -20.51 -3.18 -15.11
CA SER A 128 -21.79 -2.48 -14.91
C SER A 128 -22.95 -3.02 -15.75
N ALA A 129 -22.65 -3.68 -16.87
CA ALA A 129 -23.64 -4.15 -17.84
C ALA A 129 -23.12 -5.39 -18.59
N GLY A 130 -24.03 -6.06 -19.30
CA GLY A 130 -23.75 -7.28 -20.06
C GLY A 130 -24.51 -8.48 -19.52
N LYS A 131 -24.17 -9.68 -20.01
CA LYS A 131 -24.80 -10.95 -19.58
C LYS A 131 -24.46 -11.31 -18.13
N LYS A 132 -23.31 -10.86 -17.65
CA LYS A 132 -22.84 -11.02 -16.27
C LYS A 132 -22.41 -9.65 -15.76
N THR A 133 -22.80 -9.30 -14.55
CA THR A 133 -22.52 -8.01 -13.90
C THR A 133 -21.88 -8.20 -12.54
N GLY A 134 -21.29 -7.14 -11.99
CA GLY A 134 -20.53 -7.20 -10.74
C GLY A 134 -19.09 -7.64 -10.97
N VAL A 135 -18.41 -8.03 -9.89
CA VAL A 135 -17.02 -8.48 -9.96
C VAL A 135 -16.96 -9.86 -10.61
N ILE A 136 -16.42 -9.92 -11.81
CA ILE A 136 -16.34 -11.11 -12.65
C ILE A 136 -14.97 -11.20 -13.34
N THR A 137 -14.65 -12.39 -13.81
CA THR A 137 -13.54 -12.62 -14.73
C THR A 137 -14.05 -12.60 -16.16
N SER A 138 -13.33 -11.87 -17.03
CA SER A 138 -13.55 -11.84 -18.47
C SER A 138 -12.22 -12.11 -19.20
N SER A 139 -12.30 -12.43 -20.49
CA SER A 139 -11.14 -12.59 -21.37
C SER A 139 -10.92 -11.36 -22.25
N LEU A 140 -9.66 -11.00 -22.47
CA LEU A 140 -9.23 -9.98 -23.45
C LEU A 140 -9.54 -10.42 -24.89
N ASP A 141 -9.83 -11.70 -25.13
CA ASP A 141 -10.20 -12.23 -26.44
C ASP A 141 -11.69 -12.14 -26.73
N GLU A 142 -12.51 -11.75 -25.76
CA GLU A 142 -13.91 -11.44 -26.02
C GLU A 142 -14.00 -10.21 -26.94
N GLU A 143 -14.84 -10.28 -27.97
CA GLU A 143 -15.01 -9.23 -28.98
C GLU A 143 -15.27 -7.84 -28.35
N TYR A 144 -16.09 -7.80 -27.29
CA TYR A 144 -16.39 -6.57 -26.59
C TYR A 144 -15.16 -5.92 -25.95
N TRP A 145 -14.30 -6.72 -25.30
CA TRP A 145 -13.13 -6.26 -24.55
C TRP A 145 -11.94 -5.99 -25.46
N SER A 146 -11.68 -6.87 -26.43
CA SER A 146 -10.63 -6.68 -27.44
C SER A 146 -10.80 -5.37 -28.21
N ALA A 147 -12.03 -5.06 -28.66
CA ALA A 147 -12.33 -3.82 -29.39
C ALA A 147 -12.18 -2.54 -28.53
N ARG A 148 -12.17 -2.66 -27.20
CA ARG A 148 -12.12 -1.53 -26.27
C ARG A 148 -10.81 -1.44 -25.51
N PHE A 149 -9.92 -2.42 -25.67
CA PHE A 149 -8.63 -2.45 -25.01
C PHE A 149 -7.78 -1.28 -25.51
N LEU A 150 -7.25 -0.50 -24.57
CA LEU A 150 -6.38 0.64 -24.88
C LEU A 150 -4.92 0.28 -24.66
N PHE A 151 -4.59 -0.09 -23.43
CA PHE A 151 -3.23 -0.47 -23.03
C PHE A 151 -3.25 -1.17 -21.66
N ALA A 152 -2.11 -1.72 -21.28
CA ALA A 152 -1.87 -2.23 -19.94
C ALA A 152 -0.83 -1.39 -19.19
N GLY A 153 -0.95 -1.33 -17.87
CA GLY A 153 -0.07 -0.53 -17.03
C GLY A 153 0.21 -1.17 -15.68
N ARG A 154 1.40 -0.89 -15.16
CA ARG A 154 1.91 -1.43 -13.91
C ARG A 154 1.87 -0.37 -12.83
N ILE A 155 1.32 -0.75 -11.68
CA ILE A 155 1.25 0.09 -10.47
C ILE A 155 2.24 -0.39 -9.40
N LEU A 156 2.47 -1.70 -9.29
CA LEU A 156 3.43 -2.28 -8.37
C LEU A 156 4.82 -2.20 -9.01
N SER A 157 5.57 -1.13 -8.75
CA SER A 157 6.96 -1.00 -9.20
C SER A 157 7.89 -0.60 -8.06
N LYS A 158 9.18 -0.87 -8.27
CA LYS A 158 10.28 -0.82 -7.28
C LYS A 158 10.42 0.51 -6.51
N GLU A 159 9.90 1.61 -7.05
CA GLU A 159 10.00 2.95 -6.45
C GLU A 159 9.06 3.12 -5.25
N GLU A 160 7.89 2.48 -5.25
CA GLU A 160 6.93 2.57 -4.13
C GLU A 160 7.30 1.61 -2.98
N SER A 161 8.07 0.55 -3.25
CA SER A 161 8.62 -0.30 -2.19
C SER A 161 9.66 0.42 -1.33
N LEU A 162 10.38 1.39 -1.88
CA LEU A 162 11.37 2.18 -1.13
C LEU A 162 10.70 3.25 -0.26
N ALA A 163 9.63 3.88 -0.75
CA ALA A 163 8.83 4.82 0.04
C ALA A 163 8.12 4.16 1.23
N GLY A 164 7.71 2.89 1.10
CA GLY A 164 7.13 2.11 2.21
C GLY A 164 8.15 1.69 3.28
N ILE A 165 9.42 1.52 2.90
CA ILE A 165 10.51 1.18 3.83
C ILE A 165 10.94 2.41 4.65
N ASP A 166 11.02 3.60 4.05
CA ASP A 166 11.32 4.84 4.79
C ASP A 166 10.29 5.12 5.90
N VAL A 167 9.01 4.82 5.67
CA VAL A 167 7.95 4.97 6.69
C VAL A 167 8.09 3.96 7.83
N LEU A 168 8.62 2.76 7.55
CA LEU A 168 8.88 1.75 8.57
C LEU A 168 10.15 2.06 9.37
N LEU A 169 11.21 2.51 8.72
CA LEU A 169 12.45 2.93 9.38
C LEU A 169 12.25 4.16 10.27
N ASN A 170 11.43 5.12 9.84
CA ASN A 170 11.12 6.32 10.62
C ASN A 170 10.13 6.03 11.77
N LYS A 171 9.47 4.87 11.77
CA LYS A 171 8.70 4.38 12.93
C LYS A 171 9.59 3.67 13.94
N THR A 172 10.57 2.88 13.49
CA THR A 172 11.48 2.17 14.39
C THR A 172 12.44 3.10 15.15
N SER A 173 12.82 4.25 14.59
CA SER A 173 13.66 5.24 15.30
C SER A 173 12.91 6.08 16.34
N ALA A 174 11.58 6.06 16.34
CA ALA A 174 10.77 6.77 17.34
C ALA A 174 10.54 5.92 18.61
N ASP A 175 10.83 4.61 18.55
CA ASP A 175 10.55 3.67 19.64
C ASP A 175 11.82 3.24 20.40
N GLU A 176 13.04 3.60 19.95
CA GLU A 176 14.30 3.24 20.62
C GLU A 176 14.85 4.28 21.63
N GLU A 177 14.29 5.50 21.72
CA GLU A 177 14.74 6.51 22.71
C GLU A 177 14.04 6.43 24.09
N ASN A 178 13.31 5.36 24.40
CA ASN A 178 12.75 5.22 25.74
C ASN A 178 12.76 3.79 26.28
N GLU A 179 13.94 3.16 26.28
CA GLU A 179 14.24 2.02 27.15
C GLU A 179 15.43 2.32 28.06
N ALA A 180 15.22 3.17 29.06
CA ALA A 180 16.08 3.20 30.24
C ALA A 180 15.58 2.13 31.23
N SER A 181 16.37 1.08 31.41
CA SER A 181 16.04 -0.05 32.28
C SER A 181 16.10 0.31 33.79
N PRO A 182 15.39 -0.46 34.64
CA PRO A 182 14.98 -0.07 36.00
C PRO A 182 16.08 -0.29 37.04
N GLN A 183 16.29 0.66 37.96
CA GLN A 183 16.48 0.49 39.41
C GLN A 183 16.53 1.86 40.12
N GLU A 184 15.99 1.92 41.34
CA GLU A 184 16.09 3.02 42.32
C GLU A 184 15.06 4.18 42.22
N LYS A 185 13.91 4.01 42.90
CA LYS A 185 13.49 4.84 44.06
C LYS A 185 12.07 4.48 44.51
N LEU A 186 11.98 3.39 45.28
CA LEU A 186 10.89 3.18 46.23
C LEU A 186 11.33 3.78 47.58
N LYS A 187 10.95 5.03 47.85
CA LYS A 187 11.02 5.78 49.12
C LYS A 187 10.52 7.19 48.77
N THR A 188 9.44 7.78 49.24
CA THR A 188 8.57 7.57 50.42
C THR A 188 7.26 8.30 50.12
N LYS A 189 6.12 7.61 50.16
CA LYS A 189 4.81 8.23 50.43
C LYS A 189 4.62 8.23 51.95
N LYS A 190 4.07 9.30 52.52
CA LYS A 190 4.08 9.72 53.94
C LYS A 190 5.46 10.27 54.33
N ASP A 191 5.66 11.55 54.62
CA ASP A 191 4.85 12.46 55.44
C ASP A 191 4.70 13.86 54.79
N ASP A 192 4.03 14.78 55.48
CA ASP A 192 3.80 16.21 55.13
C ASP A 192 2.51 16.55 54.36
N ALA A 193 1.43 15.92 54.79
CA ALA A 193 0.16 16.61 54.97
C ALA A 193 0.30 17.73 56.04
N ALA A 194 0.99 18.84 55.74
CA ALA A 194 1.01 20.04 56.60
C ALA A 194 1.77 21.23 55.97
N LYS A 195 1.33 21.76 54.82
CA LYS A 195 1.66 23.09 54.24
C LYS A 195 1.21 23.06 52.78
N ASN A 196 -0.03 23.39 52.44
CA ASN A 196 -0.30 24.78 52.06
C ASN A 196 -1.80 25.12 52.11
N ASN A 197 -2.56 24.44 52.97
CA ASN A 197 -3.85 24.92 53.46
C ASN A 197 -3.69 26.07 54.48
N LYS A 198 -2.69 26.92 54.29
CA LYS A 198 -2.39 28.11 55.11
C LYS A 198 -2.49 29.40 54.28
N ASP A 199 -2.50 29.29 52.95
CA ASP A 199 -2.51 30.45 52.06
C ASP A 199 -3.90 30.76 51.47
N ARG A 200 -4.90 29.87 51.61
CA ARG A 200 -6.28 30.10 51.12
C ARG A 200 -7.29 30.59 52.17
N VAL A 201 -6.89 30.73 53.44
CA VAL A 201 -7.79 31.19 54.54
C VAL A 201 -7.49 32.64 54.95
N LYS A 202 -6.41 33.25 54.45
CA LYS A 202 -6.10 34.67 54.70
C LYS A 202 -6.74 35.65 53.72
N GLU A 203 -7.36 35.16 52.65
CA GLU A 203 -7.94 36.02 51.60
C GLU A 203 -9.46 36.23 51.75
N ILE A 204 -10.14 35.50 52.64
CA ILE A 204 -11.61 35.57 52.81
C ILE A 204 -12.03 36.44 54.02
N VAL A 205 -11.10 36.80 54.92
CA VAL A 205 -11.41 37.66 56.10
C VAL A 205 -11.11 39.14 55.86
N ALA A 206 -10.62 39.53 54.67
CA ALA A 206 -10.30 40.93 54.33
C ALA A 206 -11.29 41.60 53.36
N ALA A 207 -12.37 40.91 52.93
CA ALA A 207 -13.34 41.42 51.97
C ALA A 207 -14.75 41.64 52.57
N GLY A 208 -14.83 41.94 53.87
CA GLY A 208 -16.05 42.38 54.53
C GLY A 208 -15.78 43.64 55.35
N ILE A 209 -16.60 44.67 55.10
CA ILE A 209 -16.82 45.92 55.85
C ILE A 209 -16.35 47.18 55.10
N SER A 210 -17.28 47.76 54.33
CA SER A 210 -17.53 49.20 54.32
C SER A 210 -19.02 49.43 54.04
N GLU A 211 -19.73 49.75 55.13
CA GLU A 211 -21.05 50.41 55.29
C GLU A 211 -22.29 49.88 54.56
#